data_AF-A0A8X8ZK79-F1
#
_entry.id   AF-A0A8X8ZK79-F1
#
_cell.length_a   1.000
_cell.length_b   1.000
_cell.length_c   1.000
_cell.angle_alpha   90.00
_cell.angle_beta   90.00
_cell.angle_gamma   90.00
#
_symmetry.space_group_name_H-M   'P 1'
#
loop_
_entity.id
_entity.type
_entity.pdbx_description
1 polymer ?
#
loop_
_entity_poly.entity_id
_entity_poly.type
_entity_poly.pdbx_seq_one_letter_code
_entity_poly.pdbx_strand_id
1 'polypeptide(L)'
;MAAGFEVTDLFPSSRIAAALSWGKVRYMKKMRRKLDVILDDIIDRHRRNRAKIVPGDGRRLGNSEFEGEDLVDVFLRVKEEEELKFPIDNHNIKAVLFDLLTGGIDTSAGTVDLAMVELLRHPRAMAKAQAEVPQVLK
;
A
#
# COMPACT_ATOMS: atom_id res chain seq x y z
N MET A 1 4.36 9.08 6.38
CA MET A 1 4.99 10.02 5.42
C MET A 1 6.10 9.32 4.64
N ALA A 2 5.71 8.41 3.74
CA ALA A 2 6.65 7.76 2.81
C ALA A 2 7.26 8.75 1.78
N ALA A 3 6.62 9.90 1.58
CA ALA A 3 7.10 11.04 0.79
C ALA A 3 7.62 12.20 1.68
N GLY A 4 8.47 11.88 2.66
CA GLY A 4 9.03 12.87 3.57
C GLY A 4 10.27 13.56 3.00
N PHE A 5 10.11 14.83 2.60
CA PHE A 5 11.17 15.78 2.21
C PHE A 5 12.42 15.63 3.10
N GLU A 6 13.60 15.42 2.52
CA GLU A 6 14.84 15.25 3.28
C GLU A 6 15.70 16.52 3.23
N VAL A 7 16.42 16.79 4.33
CA VAL A 7 17.31 17.97 4.41
C VAL A 7 18.41 17.89 3.35
N THR A 8 18.79 16.68 2.92
CA THR A 8 19.71 16.44 1.81
C THR A 8 19.13 16.80 0.45
N ASP A 9 17.81 16.80 0.27
CA ASP A 9 17.17 17.19 -1.00
C ASP A 9 17.30 18.71 -1.21
N LEU A 10 17.26 19.49 -0.12
CA LEU A 10 17.49 20.94 -0.13
C LEU A 10 18.98 21.31 -0.25
N PHE A 11 19.85 20.54 0.40
CA PHE A 11 21.28 20.84 0.50
C PHE A 11 22.15 19.63 0.15
N PRO A 12 22.15 19.20 -1.13
CA PRO A 12 22.80 17.96 -1.57
C PRO A 12 24.33 17.97 -1.37
N SER A 13 24.95 19.14 -1.33
CA SER A 13 26.40 19.31 -1.10
C SER A 13 26.80 19.46 0.38
N SER A 14 25.84 19.55 1.30
CA SER A 14 26.14 19.77 2.72
C SER A 14 26.50 18.47 3.44
N ARG A 15 27.73 18.39 3.94
CA ARG A 15 28.22 17.25 4.74
C ARG A 15 27.46 17.09 6.06
N ILE A 16 26.93 18.18 6.62
CA ILE A 16 26.12 18.16 7.85
C ILE A 16 24.73 17.60 7.57
N ALA A 17 24.09 18.01 6.47
CA ALA A 17 22.80 17.47 6.04
C ALA A 17 22.89 15.95 5.77
N ALA A 18 23.97 15.53 5.11
CA ALA A 18 24.25 14.12 4.87
C ALA A 18 24.45 13.33 6.18
N ALA A 19 25.17 13.90 7.16
CA ALA A 19 25.38 13.27 8.46
C ALA A 19 24.07 13.12 9.26
N LEU A 20 23.22 14.15 9.28
CA LEU A 20 21.92 14.12 9.95
C LEU A 20 20.97 13.09 9.34
N SER A 21 21.04 12.89 8.03
CA SER A 21 20.19 11.96 7.29
C SER A 21 20.65 10.50 7.39
N TRP A 22 21.88 10.24 7.81
CA TRP A 22 22.48 8.90 7.84
C TRP A 22 21.66 7.88 8.65
N GLY A 23 21.18 8.29 9.84
CA GLY A 23 20.35 7.44 10.69
C GLY A 23 19.04 7.05 10.01
N LYS A 24 18.38 8.02 9.37
CA LYS A 24 17.15 7.83 8.60
C LYS A 24 17.38 6.92 7.40
N VAL A 25 18.44 7.14 6.61
CA VAL A 25 18.79 6.26 5.47
C VAL A 25 19.02 4.82 5.92
N ARG A 26 19.73 4.60 7.02
CA ARG A 26 19.95 3.26 7.58
C ARG A 26 18.64 2.62 8.03
N TYR A 27 17.75 3.39 8.65
CA TYR A 27 16.42 2.93 9.05
C TYR A 27 15.56 2.57 7.83
N MET A 28 15.50 3.45 6.81
CA MET A 28 14.75 3.23 5.58
C MET A 28 15.25 1.99 4.83
N LYS A 29 16.56 1.74 4.80
CA LYS A 29 17.11 0.48 4.24
C LYS A 29 16.62 -0.76 4.99
N LYS A 30 16.53 -0.71 6.32
CA LYS A 30 15.95 -1.82 7.12
C LYS A 30 14.46 -1.97 6.85
N MET A 31 13.72 -0.87 6.77
CA MET A 31 12.29 -0.88 6.50
C MET A 31 11.99 -1.47 5.11
N ARG A 32 12.73 -1.02 4.08
CA ARG A 32 12.65 -1.56 2.72
C ARG A 32 12.82 -3.07 2.72
N ARG A 33 13.81 -3.62 3.44
CA ARG A 33 14.01 -5.09 3.52
C ARG A 33 12.82 -5.81 4.14
N LYS A 34 12.23 -5.26 5.21
CA LYS A 34 11.05 -5.86 5.85
C LYS A 34 9.83 -5.82 4.91
N LEU A 35 9.61 -4.68 4.25
CA LEU A 35 8.53 -4.53 3.28
C LEU A 35 8.71 -5.47 2.09
N ASP A 36 9.93 -5.63 1.61
CA ASP A 36 10.25 -6.55 0.51
C ASP A 36 9.83 -7.98 0.84
N VAL A 37 10.17 -8.46 2.04
CA VAL A 37 9.77 -9.79 2.54
C VAL A 37 8.25 -9.94 2.64
N ILE A 38 7.55 -8.90 3.13
CA ILE A 38 6.07 -8.93 3.24
C ILE A 38 5.43 -9.00 1.85
N LEU A 39 5.88 -8.15 0.93
CA LEU A 39 5.33 -8.10 -0.42
C LEU A 39 5.66 -9.36 -1.22
N ASP A 40 6.83 -9.97 -1.00
CA ASP A 40 7.15 -11.28 -1.57
C ASP A 40 6.22 -12.37 -1.04
N ASP A 41 5.94 -12.44 0.28
CA ASP A 41 4.97 -13.41 0.82
C ASP A 41 3.57 -13.22 0.22
N ILE A 42 3.14 -11.95 0.03
CA ILE A 42 1.87 -11.63 -0.62
C ILE A 42 1.87 -12.19 -2.05
N ILE A 43 2.89 -11.87 -2.85
CA ILE A 43 2.97 -12.35 -4.24
C ILE A 43 3.00 -13.88 -4.30
N ASP A 44 3.80 -14.53 -3.46
CA ASP A 44 3.95 -15.99 -3.44
C ASP A 44 2.68 -16.69 -2.95
N ARG A 45 1.90 -16.05 -2.07
CA ARG A 45 0.58 -16.54 -1.67
C ARG A 45 -0.40 -16.52 -2.84
N HIS A 46 -0.47 -15.42 -3.59
CA HIS A 46 -1.34 -15.32 -4.76
C HIS A 46 -0.94 -16.33 -5.85
N ARG A 47 0.36 -16.48 -6.13
CA ARG A 47 0.87 -17.52 -7.04
C ARG A 47 0.43 -18.93 -6.64
N ARG A 48 0.59 -19.28 -5.36
CA ARG A 48 0.18 -20.61 -4.86
C ARG A 48 -1.32 -20.82 -4.92
N ASN A 49 -2.12 -19.77 -4.70
CA ASN A 49 -3.57 -19.86 -4.79
C ASN A 49 -4.00 -20.07 -6.25
N ARG A 50 -3.42 -19.32 -7.20
CA ARG A 50 -3.67 -19.49 -8.64
C ARG A 50 -3.25 -20.86 -9.15
N ALA A 51 -2.11 -21.40 -8.70
CA ALA A 51 -1.64 -22.73 -9.10
C ALA A 51 -2.51 -23.90 -8.62
N LYS A 52 -3.36 -23.70 -7.60
CA LYS A 52 -4.31 -24.71 -7.12
C LYS A 52 -5.60 -24.78 -7.95
N ILE A 53 -5.82 -23.82 -8.84
CA ILE A 53 -6.97 -23.80 -9.75
C ILE A 53 -6.66 -24.76 -10.90
N VAL A 54 -7.34 -25.90 -10.92
CA VAL A 54 -7.06 -27.07 -11.78
C VAL A 54 -7.27 -26.77 -13.27
N PRO A 55 -6.35 -27.20 -14.18
CA PRO A 55 -6.51 -27.09 -15.62
C PRO A 55 -7.45 -28.20 -16.12
N GLY A 56 -8.76 -27.97 -16.06
CA GLY A 56 -9.72 -29.01 -16.49
C GLY A 56 -11.19 -28.63 -16.43
N ASP A 57 -11.56 -27.59 -15.68
CA ASP A 57 -12.89 -27.00 -15.82
C ASP A 57 -12.78 -25.81 -16.77
N GLY A 58 -13.51 -25.87 -17.90
CA GLY A 58 -13.44 -24.93 -19.03
C GLY A 58 -13.87 -23.50 -18.73
N ARG A 59 -13.88 -23.09 -17.46
CA ARG A 59 -13.93 -21.69 -17.03
C ARG A 59 -12.55 -21.10 -17.22
N ARG A 60 -12.21 -20.85 -18.49
CA ARG A 60 -11.35 -19.70 -18.75
C ARG A 60 -12.05 -18.52 -18.09
N LEU A 61 -11.29 -17.76 -17.32
CA LEU A 61 -11.70 -16.58 -16.57
C LEU A 61 -12.08 -15.41 -17.46
N GLY A 62 -12.78 -15.69 -18.55
CA GLY A 62 -13.62 -14.75 -19.26
C GLY A 62 -15.03 -14.89 -18.71
N ASN A 63 -15.41 -13.93 -17.89
CA ASN A 63 -16.79 -13.41 -17.80
C ASN A 63 -17.66 -13.83 -16.60
N SER A 64 -17.10 -14.32 -15.48
CA SER A 64 -17.86 -14.44 -14.22
C SER A 64 -17.12 -14.14 -12.90
N GLU A 65 -15.92 -13.53 -12.90
CA GLU A 65 -14.92 -13.79 -11.84
C GLU A 65 -14.32 -12.55 -11.15
N PHE A 66 -15.14 -11.54 -10.88
CA PHE A 66 -14.75 -10.42 -10.00
C PHE A 66 -14.98 -10.71 -8.51
N GLU A 67 -15.55 -11.88 -8.16
CA GLU A 67 -15.77 -12.27 -6.78
C GLU A 67 -14.52 -13.00 -6.24
N GLY A 68 -13.44 -12.23 -6.00
CA GLY A 68 -12.24 -12.72 -5.31
C GLY A 68 -10.91 -12.55 -6.04
N GLU A 69 -10.89 -12.06 -7.29
CA GLU A 69 -9.66 -11.64 -7.95
C GLU A 69 -9.22 -10.27 -7.42
N ASP A 70 -7.96 -10.15 -6.97
CA ASP A 70 -7.39 -8.87 -6.55
C ASP A 70 -6.32 -8.33 -7.50
N LEU A 71 -5.81 -7.14 -7.21
CA LEU A 71 -4.84 -6.44 -8.05
C LEU A 71 -3.54 -7.25 -8.25
N VAL A 72 -3.13 -8.07 -7.27
CA VAL A 72 -1.95 -8.92 -7.36
C VAL A 72 -2.18 -10.02 -8.39
N ASP A 73 -3.37 -10.63 -8.38
CA ASP A 73 -3.76 -11.66 -9.36
C ASP A 73 -3.77 -11.09 -10.78
N VAL A 74 -4.33 -9.89 -10.97
CA VAL A 74 -4.32 -9.18 -12.25
C VAL A 74 -2.88 -8.95 -12.73
N PHE A 75 -2.00 -8.44 -11.87
CA PHE A 75 -0.60 -8.20 -12.25
C PHE A 75 0.14 -9.49 -12.59
N LEU A 76 -0.12 -10.59 -11.89
CA LEU A 76 0.48 -11.88 -12.20
C LEU A 76 -0.02 -12.43 -13.54
N ARG A 77 -1.32 -12.30 -13.84
CA ARG A 77 -1.88 -12.67 -15.15
C ARG A 77 -1.25 -11.87 -16.28
N VAL A 78 -1.24 -10.54 -16.17
CA VAL A 78 -0.64 -9.64 -17.19
C VAL A 78 0.85 -9.94 -17.39
N LYS A 79 1.56 -10.29 -16.32
CA LYS A 79 2.95 -10.72 -16.40
C LYS A 79 3.13 -12.05 -17.17
N GLU A 80 2.22 -13.00 -16.98
CA GLU A 80 2.26 -14.34 -17.61
C GLU A 80 1.82 -14.32 -19.08
N GLU A 81 0.87 -13.45 -19.45
CA GLU A 81 0.34 -13.35 -20.81
C GLU A 81 1.29 -12.62 -21.78
N GLU A 82 2.36 -12.00 -21.28
CA GLU A 82 3.37 -11.24 -22.05
C GLU A 82 2.78 -10.17 -23.00
N GLU A 83 1.54 -9.72 -22.75
CA GLU A 83 0.82 -8.78 -23.61
C GLU A 83 1.37 -7.34 -23.57
N LEU A 84 2.23 -7.04 -22.59
CA LEU A 84 2.81 -5.72 -22.43
C LEU A 84 3.97 -5.51 -23.39
N LYS A 85 3.99 -4.35 -24.06
CA LYS A 85 5.14 -3.87 -24.84
C LYS A 85 6.44 -3.84 -24.05
N PHE A 86 6.35 -3.69 -22.73
CA PHE A 86 7.47 -3.75 -21.81
C PHE A 86 7.16 -4.79 -20.73
N PRO A 87 7.97 -5.85 -20.58
CA PRO A 87 7.72 -6.88 -19.59
C PRO A 87 7.84 -6.30 -18.17
N ILE A 88 6.90 -6.67 -17.31
CA ILE A 88 6.93 -6.30 -15.89
C ILE A 88 7.47 -7.46 -15.05
N ASP A 89 8.21 -7.14 -14.00
CA ASP A 89 8.73 -8.13 -13.06
C ASP A 89 8.11 -7.97 -11.66
N ASN A 90 8.55 -8.80 -10.71
CA ASN A 90 8.06 -8.72 -9.34
C ASN A 90 8.45 -7.40 -8.66
N HIS A 91 9.55 -6.75 -9.04
CA HIS A 91 9.91 -5.45 -8.49
C HIS A 91 8.90 -4.38 -8.91
N ASN A 92 8.43 -4.41 -10.16
CA ASN A 92 7.39 -3.49 -10.63
C ASN A 92 6.09 -3.70 -9.86
N ILE A 93 5.65 -4.95 -9.69
CA ILE A 93 4.44 -5.30 -8.91
C ILE A 93 4.59 -4.81 -7.47
N LYS A 94 5.70 -5.13 -6.80
CA LYS A 94 5.98 -4.68 -5.43
C LYS A 94 5.99 -3.16 -5.30
N ALA A 95 6.53 -2.44 -6.28
CA ALA A 95 6.56 -0.98 -6.28
C ALA A 95 5.16 -0.37 -6.31
N VAL A 96 4.27 -0.87 -7.19
CA VAL A 96 2.89 -0.38 -7.29
C VAL A 96 2.10 -0.71 -6.02
N LEU A 97 2.24 -1.94 -5.49
CA LEU A 97 1.57 -2.32 -4.24
C LEU A 97 2.02 -1.44 -3.07
N PHE A 98 3.33 -1.15 -2.98
CA PHE A 98 3.85 -0.26 -1.96
C PHE A 98 3.31 1.16 -2.08
N ASP A 99 3.26 1.71 -3.30
CA ASP A 99 2.76 3.06 -3.57
C ASP A 99 1.27 3.18 -3.18
N LEU A 100 0.44 2.23 -3.60
CA LEU A 100 -0.98 2.18 -3.27
C LEU A 100 -1.22 2.11 -1.76
N LEU A 101 -0.54 1.19 -1.07
CA LEU A 101 -0.71 1.00 0.38
C LEU A 101 -0.26 2.23 1.16
N THR A 102 0.90 2.80 0.83
CA THR A 102 1.40 3.97 1.57
C THR A 102 0.58 5.20 1.30
N GLY A 103 0.17 5.44 0.05
CA GLY A 103 -0.72 6.54 -0.32
C GLY A 103 -2.07 6.46 0.40
N GLY A 104 -2.68 5.27 0.45
CA GLY A 104 -3.96 5.07 1.13
C GLY A 104 -3.88 5.21 2.65
N ILE A 105 -2.84 4.63 3.28
CA ILE A 105 -2.70 4.63 4.74
C ILE A 105 -2.34 6.03 5.25
N ASP A 106 -1.32 6.69 4.69
CA ASP A 106 -0.86 8.00 5.20
C ASP A 106 -1.97 9.07 5.12
N THR A 107 -2.77 9.06 4.04
CA THR A 107 -3.84 10.05 3.82
C THR A 107 -5.08 9.81 4.68
N SER A 108 -5.55 8.56 4.77
CA SER A 108 -6.71 8.22 5.57
C SER A 108 -6.45 8.40 7.06
N ALA A 109 -5.29 7.95 7.55
CA ALA A 109 -4.88 8.15 8.95
C ALA A 109 -4.77 9.65 9.28
N GLY A 110 -4.13 10.44 8.42
CA GLY A 110 -4.02 11.88 8.61
C GLY A 110 -5.38 12.58 8.63
N THR A 111 -6.34 12.14 7.81
CA THR A 111 -7.70 12.68 7.80
C THR A 111 -8.43 12.38 9.11
N VAL A 112 -8.31 11.14 9.62
CA VAL A 112 -8.90 10.75 10.90
C VAL A 112 -8.27 11.53 12.06
N ASP A 113 -6.94 11.67 12.07
CA ASP A 113 -6.23 12.45 13.08
C ASP A 113 -6.71 13.91 13.08
N LEU A 114 -6.84 14.54 11.92
CA LEU A 114 -7.36 15.90 11.80
C LEU A 114 -8.81 16.00 12.27
N ALA A 115 -9.66 15.05 11.87
CA ALA A 115 -11.06 15.01 12.33
C ALA A 115 -11.13 14.90 13.86
N MET A 116 -10.32 14.05 14.48
CA MET A 116 -10.26 13.90 15.93
C MET A 116 -9.74 15.16 16.62
N VAL A 117 -8.69 15.78 16.09
CA VAL A 117 -8.18 17.06 16.60
C VAL A 117 -9.25 18.14 16.53
N GLU A 118 -10.01 18.21 15.44
CA GLU A 118 -11.06 19.21 15.25
C GLU A 118 -12.26 18.98 16.18
N LEU A 119 -12.65 17.73 16.40
CA LEU A 119 -13.67 17.36 17.38
C LEU A 119 -13.25 17.73 18.81
N LEU A 120 -11.99 17.50 19.18
CA LEU A 120 -11.48 17.87 20.51
C LEU A 120 -11.51 19.38 20.75
N ARG A 121 -11.38 20.18 19.70
CA ARG A 121 -11.51 21.65 19.75
C ARG A 121 -12.96 22.13 19.81
N HIS A 122 -13.93 21.29 19.42
CA HIS A 122 -15.35 21.61 19.36
C HIS A 122 -16.21 20.63 20.19
N PRO A 123 -16.26 20.78 21.54
CA PRO A 123 -16.90 19.80 22.42
C PRO A 123 -18.38 19.52 22.12
N ARG A 124 -19.13 20.52 21.64
CA ARG A 124 -20.54 20.33 21.22
C ARG A 124 -20.65 19.39 20.02
N ALA A 125 -19.76 19.53 19.04
CA ALA A 125 -19.72 18.66 17.86
C ALA A 125 -19.29 17.23 18.25
N MET A 126 -18.30 17.09 19.14
CA MET A 126 -17.88 15.80 19.68
C MET A 126 -19.02 15.08 20.40
N ALA A 127 -19.75 15.76 21.30
CA ALA A 127 -20.87 15.16 22.02
C ALA A 127 -21.98 14.68 21.06
N LYS A 128 -22.26 15.45 20.00
CA LYS A 128 -23.22 15.05 18.96
C LYS A 128 -22.73 13.81 18.20
N ALA A 129 -21.49 13.80 17.72
CA ALA A 129 -20.92 12.65 16.99
C ALA A 129 -20.95 11.36 17.83
N GLN A 130 -20.62 11.45 19.12
CA GLN A 130 -20.69 10.31 20.06
C GLN A 130 -22.12 9.81 20.29
N ALA A 131 -23.11 10.72 20.32
CA ALA A 131 -24.51 10.35 20.46
C ALA A 131 -25.12 9.73 19.20
N GLU A 132 -24.59 10.06 18.01
CA GLU A 132 -25.05 9.54 16.72
C GLU A 132 -24.58 8.09 16.46
N VAL A 133 -23.37 7.70 16.88
CA VAL A 133 -22.81 6.35 16.63
C VAL A 133 -23.77 5.21 17.07
N PRO A 134 -24.34 5.21 18.29
CA PRO A 134 -25.27 4.15 18.71
C PRO A 134 -26.65 4.21 18.03
N GLN A 135 -27.01 5.33 17.41
CA GLN A 135 -28.29 5.48 16.71
C GLN A 135 -28.24 4.87 15.30
N VAL A 136 -27.07 4.95 14.64
CA VAL A 136 -26.86 4.41 13.28
C VAL A 136 -26.63 2.89 13.29
N LEU A 137 -26.18 2.32 14.41
CA LEU A 137 -25.90 0.89 14.56
C LEU A 137 -27.10 0.05 15.04
N LYS A 138 -28.29 0.65 15.16
CA LYS A 138 -29.56 -0.04 15.46
C LYS A 138 -30.34 -0.31 14.19
#